data_AF-A0A6B3HIL5-F1
#
_entry.id   AF-A0A6B3HIL5-F1
#
_cell.length_a   1.000
_cell.length_b   1.000
_cell.length_c   1.000
_cell.angle_alpha   90.00
_cell.angle_beta   90.00
_cell.angle_gamma   90.00
#
_symmetry.space_group_name_H-M   'P 1'
#
loop_
_entity.id
_entity.type
_entity.pdbx_description
1 polymer ?
#
loop_
_entity_poly.entity_id
_entity_poly.type
_entity_poly.pdbx_seq_one_letter_code
_entity_poly.pdbx_strand_id
1 'polypeptide(L)'
;MDVNGGRGLGAPGRLPGYLLRPYHGHEDHLAMAAVRLGCAEWDEVDARSVVEGIPTAAELAEASAELDDPSENQVLVEHNGDIVGYAT
;
A
#
# COMPACT_ATOMS: atom_id res chain seq x y z
N MET A 1 21.28 5.56 31.24
CA MET A 1 20.40 5.92 30.14
C MET A 1 20.97 5.21 28.93
N ASP A 2 20.46 4.02 28.62
CA ASP A 2 20.89 3.18 27.50
C ASP A 2 19.62 2.63 26.86
N VAL A 3 19.21 3.24 25.74
CA VAL A 3 18.01 2.88 25.00
C VAL A 3 18.35 1.82 23.96
N ASN A 4 18.51 0.59 24.43
CA ASN A 4 18.35 -0.59 23.56
C ASN A 4 16.87 -0.73 23.22
N GLY A 5 16.53 -0.48 21.95
CA GLY A 5 15.15 -0.53 21.47
C GLY A 5 15.05 -0.87 19.99
N GLY A 6 15.91 -1.77 19.49
CA GLY A 6 15.69 -2.43 18.21
C GLY A 6 14.43 -3.29 18.30
N ARG A 7 13.26 -2.68 18.12
CA ARG A 7 12.01 -3.40 17.88
C ARG A 7 12.14 -4.04 16.50
N GLY A 8 12.57 -5.30 16.49
CA GLY A 8 12.34 -6.17 15.36
C GLY A 8 10.88 -6.05 14.97
N LEU A 9 10.65 -5.73 13.70
CA LEU A 9 9.35 -5.87 13.05
C LEU A 9 8.83 -7.25 13.45
N GLY A 10 7.80 -7.28 14.30
CA GLY A 10 7.22 -8.53 14.77
C GLY A 10 6.92 -9.37 13.54
N ALA A 11 7.41 -10.62 13.52
CA ALA A 11 7.18 -11.51 12.39
C ALA A 11 5.70 -11.44 12.03
N PRO A 12 5.35 -10.93 10.82
CA PRO A 12 3.96 -10.78 10.46
C PRO A 12 3.32 -12.15 10.57
N GLY A 13 2.24 -12.26 11.36
CA GLY A 13 1.49 -13.49 11.45
C GLY A 13 1.17 -13.95 10.03
N ARG A 14 1.73 -15.08 9.58
CA ARG A 14 1.46 -15.60 8.25
C ARG A 14 0.00 -16.01 8.21
N LEU A 15 -0.84 -15.15 7.66
CA LEU A 15 -2.11 -15.59 7.08
C LEU A 15 -1.74 -16.43 5.85
N PRO A 16 -2.11 -17.72 5.79
CA PRO A 16 -1.80 -18.55 4.64
C PRO A 16 -2.32 -17.89 3.35
N GLY A 17 -1.46 -17.73 2.36
CA GLY A 17 -1.80 -17.10 1.09
C GLY A 17 -1.56 -15.59 1.02
N TYR A 18 -1.27 -14.92 2.14
CA TYR A 18 -0.90 -13.49 2.14
C TYR A 18 0.61 -13.32 2.31
N LEU A 19 1.19 -12.48 1.46
CA LEU A 19 2.61 -12.13 1.46
C LEU A 19 2.76 -10.62 1.59
N LEU A 20 3.68 -10.18 2.44
CA LEU A 20 4.12 -8.79 2.46
C LEU A 20 5.37 -8.69 1.60
N ARG A 21 5.39 -7.73 0.67
CA ARG A 21 6.57 -7.46 -0.16
C ARG A 21 6.83 -5.96 -0.33
N PRO A 22 8.09 -5.56 -0.60
CA PRO A 22 8.41 -4.20 -1.00
C PRO A 22 7.67 -3.78 -2.27
N TYR A 23 7.47 -2.48 -2.41
CA TYR A 23 7.14 -1.83 -3.67
C TYR A 23 8.30 -1.98 -4.67
N HIS A 24 7.97 -2.24 -5.94
CA HIS A 24 8.92 -2.55 -7.01
C HIS A 24 8.85 -1.61 -8.22
N GLY A 25 8.02 -0.57 -8.20
CA GLY A 25 7.98 0.41 -9.28
C GLY A 25 6.66 0.46 -10.03
N HIS A 26 6.76 0.80 -11.32
CA HIS A 26 5.61 1.16 -12.15
C HIS A 26 4.49 0.11 -12.20
N GLU A 27 4.82 -1.18 -12.19
CA GLU A 27 3.84 -2.28 -12.23
C GLU A 27 2.93 -2.28 -11.00
N ASP A 28 3.41 -1.79 -9.86
CA ASP A 28 2.66 -1.76 -8.61
C ASP A 28 1.62 -0.63 -8.58
N HIS A 29 1.82 0.47 -9.30
CA HIS A 29 0.89 1.60 -9.30
C HIS A 29 -0.48 1.25 -9.86
N LEU A 30 -0.53 0.41 -10.90
CA LEU A 30 -1.80 -0.06 -11.47
C LEU A 30 -2.54 -0.93 -10.46
N ALA A 31 -1.82 -1.79 -9.74
CA ALA A 31 -2.41 -2.66 -8.73
C ALA A 31 -2.87 -1.86 -7.49
N MET A 32 -2.10 -0.86 -7.06
CA MET A 32 -2.46 0.06 -5.98
C MET A 32 -3.69 0.91 -6.34
N ALA A 33 -3.83 1.36 -7.59
CA ALA A 33 -5.01 2.06 -8.07
C ALA A 33 -6.25 1.13 -8.07
N ALA A 34 -6.09 -0.14 -8.46
CA ALA A 34 -7.16 -1.12 -8.39
C ALA A 34 -7.62 -1.38 -6.95
N VAL A 35 -6.69 -1.45 -5.98
CA VAL A 35 -7.04 -1.53 -4.54
C VAL A 35 -7.88 -0.33 -4.11
N ARG A 36 -7.48 0.89 -4.47
CA ARG A 36 -8.21 2.12 -4.11
C ARG A 36 -9.62 2.16 -4.72
N LEU A 37 -9.75 1.74 -5.97
CA LEU A 37 -11.05 1.60 -6.63
C LEU A 37 -11.94 0.59 -5.91
N GLY A 38 -11.39 -0.60 -5.61
CA GLY A 38 -12.11 -1.63 -4.86
C GLY A 38 -12.59 -1.14 -3.50
N CYS A 39 -11.73 -0.46 -2.72
CA CYS A 39 -12.15 0.14 -1.45
C CYS A 39 -13.31 1.13 -1.63
N ALA A 40 -13.26 2.00 -2.65
CA ALA A 40 -14.33 2.96 -2.89
C ALA A 40 -15.67 2.31 -3.28
N GLU A 41 -15.63 1.22 -4.05
CA GLU A 41 -16.83 0.45 -4.40
C GLU A 41 -17.45 -0.26 -3.18
N TRP A 42 -16.62 -0.73 -2.25
CA TRP A 42 -17.04 -1.49 -1.07
C TRP A 42 -17.44 -0.62 0.12
N ASP A 43 -16.77 0.50 0.34
CA ASP A 43 -16.98 1.34 1.53
C ASP A 43 -18.26 2.19 1.45
N GLU A 44 -19.01 2.11 0.33
CA GLU A 44 -20.20 2.91 0.03
C GLU A 44 -20.01 4.42 0.31
N VAL A 45 -18.76 4.89 0.19
CA VAL A 45 -18.41 6.27 0.48
C VAL A 45 -19.08 7.16 -0.56
N ASP A 46 -19.91 8.09 -0.09
CA ASP A 46 -20.53 9.07 -0.96
C ASP A 46 -19.43 9.89 -1.66
N ALA A 47 -19.37 9.78 -2.99
CA ALA A 47 -18.35 10.43 -3.80
C ALA A 47 -18.37 11.97 -3.72
N ARG A 48 -19.44 12.57 -3.18
CA ARG A 48 -19.54 14.01 -2.89
C ARG A 48 -19.03 14.36 -1.49
N SER A 49 -18.78 13.36 -0.66
CA SER A 49 -18.23 13.51 0.69
C SER A 49 -16.71 13.34 0.73
N VAL A 50 -16.08 12.87 -0.35
CA VAL A 50 -14.62 12.88 -0.49
C VAL A 50 -14.21 14.12 -1.28
N VAL A 51 -13.36 14.96 -0.68
CA VAL A 51 -12.85 16.18 -1.32
C VAL A 51 -11.89 15.83 -2.46
N GLU A 52 -11.10 14.78 -2.27
CA GLU A 52 -10.11 14.28 -3.22
C GLU A 52 -10.66 12.97 -3.79
N GLY A 53 -10.78 12.85 -5.11
CA GLY A 53 -11.34 11.66 -5.75
C GLY A 53 -10.52 10.37 -5.50
N ILE A 54 -10.93 9.27 -6.13
CA ILE A 54 -10.12 8.03 -6.11
C ILE A 54 -8.81 8.31 -6.88
N PRO A 55 -7.63 8.14 -6.26
CA PRO A 55 -6.37 8.45 -6.90
C PRO A 55 -6.08 7.51 -8.07
N THR A 56 -5.57 8.08 -9.15
CA THR A 56 -5.11 7.37 -10.34
C THR A 56 -3.72 6.75 -10.12
N ALA A 57 -3.35 5.80 -10.99
CA ALA A 57 -2.00 5.23 -10.95
C ALA A 57 -0.88 6.27 -11.16
N ALA A 58 -1.15 7.36 -11.89
CA ALA A 58 -0.18 8.44 -12.08
C ALA A 58 0.01 9.26 -10.80
N GLU A 59 -1.07 9.62 -10.12
CA GLU A 59 -1.00 10.34 -8.83
C GLU A 59 -0.34 9.47 -7.74
N LEU A 60 -0.58 8.15 -7.76
CA LEU A 60 0.12 7.21 -6.87
C LEU A 60 1.62 7.11 -7.21
N ALA A 61 1.99 7.22 -8.49
CA ALA A 61 3.37 7.25 -8.90
C ALA A 61 4.10 8.52 -8.44
N GLU A 62 3.43 9.66 -8.54
CA GLU A 62 3.94 10.94 -8.04
C GLU A 62 4.14 10.89 -6.52
N ALA A 63 3.11 10.45 -5.78
CA ALA A 63 3.20 10.31 -4.31
C ALA A 63 4.30 9.32 -3.89
N SER A 64 4.50 8.24 -4.64
CA SER A 64 5.58 7.29 -4.37
C SER A 64 6.96 7.89 -4.65
N ALA A 65 7.10 8.70 -5.69
CA ALA A 65 8.35 9.37 -6.04
C ALA A 65 8.76 10.47 -5.03
N GLU A 66 7.83 10.98 -4.22
CA GLU A 66 8.11 11.93 -3.14
C GLU A 66 8.74 11.27 -1.90
N LEU A 67 8.75 9.93 -1.80
CA LEU A 67 9.39 9.22 -0.70
C LEU A 67 10.91 9.08 -0.93
N ASP A 68 11.70 9.19 0.16
CA ASP A 68 13.16 9.06 0.10
C ASP A 68 13.62 7.70 -0.46
N ASP A 69 13.03 6.60 0.02
CA ASP A 69 13.22 5.25 -0.51
C ASP A 69 11.86 4.52 -0.58
N PRO A 70 11.18 4.52 -1.74
CA PRO A 70 9.86 3.92 -1.85
C PRO A 70 9.86 2.41 -1.59
N SER A 71 10.97 1.70 -1.83
CA SER A 71 11.01 0.25 -1.62
C SER A 71 11.08 -0.10 -0.13
N GLU A 72 11.72 0.74 0.68
CA GLU A 72 11.80 0.57 2.14
C GLU A 72 10.62 1.21 2.88
N ASN A 73 10.03 2.26 2.31
CA ASN A 73 8.94 3.02 2.93
C ASN A 73 7.54 2.61 2.42
N GLN A 74 7.45 1.63 1.51
CA GLN A 74 6.17 1.09 1.08
C GLN A 74 6.14 -0.44 1.17
N VAL A 75 5.04 -0.95 1.72
CA VAL A 75 4.77 -2.39 1.78
C VAL A 75 3.48 -2.71 1.06
N LEU A 76 3.53 -3.69 0.17
CA LEU A 76 2.37 -4.25 -0.54
C LEU A 76 1.97 -5.58 0.09
N VAL A 77 0.68 -5.84 0.10
CA VAL A 77 0.06 -7.10 0.51
C VAL A 77 -0.37 -7.83 -0.75
N GLU A 78 0.24 -8.98 -1.01
CA GLU A 78 -0.08 -9.87 -2.12
C GLU A 78 -0.91 -11.07 -1.64
N HIS A 79 -1.92 -11.47 -2.42
CA HIS A 79 -2.68 -12.69 -2.23
C HIS A 79 -2.97 -13.35 -3.58
N ASN A 80 -2.53 -14.60 -3.76
CA ASN A 80 -2.61 -15.34 -5.03
C ASN A 80 -1.98 -14.62 -6.26
N GLY A 81 -0.96 -13.78 -6.04
CA GLY A 81 -0.29 -13.02 -7.09
C GLY A 81 -0.92 -11.64 -7.38
N ASP A 82 -2.05 -11.33 -6.77
CA ASP A 82 -2.70 -10.01 -6.87
C ASP A 82 -2.37 -9.15 -5.65
N ILE A 83 -2.27 -7.83 -5.85
CA ILE A 83 -2.11 -6.88 -4.75
C ILE A 83 -3.49 -6.53 -4.20
N VAL A 84 -3.66 -6.79 -2.90
CA VAL A 84 -4.93 -6.63 -2.18
C VAL A 84 -4.88 -5.51 -1.13
N GLY A 85 -3.71 -4.91 -0.93
CA GLY A 85 -3.51 -3.82 0.02
C GLY A 85 -2.10 -3.24 -0.08
N TYR A 86 -1.91 -2.03 0.45
CA TYR A 86 -0.61 -1.42 0.61
C TYR A 86 -0.61 -0.41 1.75
N ALA A 87 0.58 -0.09 2.26
CA ALA A 87 0.80 0.95 3.27
C ALA A 87 2.10 1.70 2.99
N THR A 88 2.09 2.98 3.39
CA THR A 88 3.17 3.97 3.30
C THR A 88 3.45 4.54 4.67
#